data_AF-A0A3D2RHQ4-F1
#
_entry.id   AF-A0A3D2RHQ4-F1
#
_cell.length_a   1.000
_cell.length_b   1.000
_cell.length_c   1.000
_cell.angle_alpha   90.00
_cell.angle_beta   90.00
_cell.angle_gamma   90.00
#
_symmetry.space_group_name_H-M   'P 1'
#
loop_
_entity.id
_entity.type
_entity.pdbx_description
1 polymer ?
#
loop_
_entity_poly.entity_id
_entity_poly.type
_entity_poly.pdbx_seq_one_letter_code
_entity_poly.pdbx_strand_id
1 'polypeptide(L)' 'MTDQILKTFKQDVEAFTLIPSSGGRFEVTLDGELIYSKIQEKRFPEYGEIEPHLKNKVS' A
#
# COMPACT_ATOMS: atom_id res chain seq x y z
N MET A 1 7.53 -2.96 -4.76
CA MET A 1 6.45 -2.10 -4.23
C MET A 1 6.93 -1.09 -3.20
N THR A 2 7.31 -1.48 -1.97
CA THR A 2 7.72 -0.52 -0.91
C THR A 2 8.79 0.49 -1.35
N ASP A 3 9.88 0.01 -1.95
CA ASP A 3 10.97 0.88 -2.43
C ASP A 3 10.49 1.89 -3.50
N GLN A 4 9.57 1.49 -4.38
CA GLN A 4 8.98 2.41 -5.38
C GLN A 4 8.09 3.46 -4.72
N ILE A 5 7.24 3.06 -3.77
CA ILE A 5 6.37 3.99 -3.03
C ILE A 5 7.22 5.04 -2.29
N LEU A 6 8.23 4.60 -1.54
CA LEU A 6 9.09 5.51 -0.78
C LEU A 6 9.93 6.42 -1.66
N LYS A 7 10.31 6.00 -2.87
CA LYS A 7 11.01 6.86 -3.83
C LYS A 7 10.09 7.92 -4.42
N THR A 8 8.85 7.55 -4.77
CA THR A 8 7.89 8.45 -5.41
C THR A 8 7.28 9.45 -4.43
N PHE A 9 6.93 9.03 -3.22
CA PHE A 9 6.13 9.81 -2.27
C PHE A 9 6.91 10.22 -1.01
N LYS A 10 8.26 10.25 -1.08
CA LYS A 10 9.13 10.47 0.09
C LYS A 10 8.81 11.75 0.88
N GLN A 11 8.36 12.79 0.18
CA GLN A 11 8.09 14.10 0.76
C GLN A 11 6.66 14.23 1.30
N ASP A 12 5.77 13.31 0.91
CA ASP A 12 4.34 13.38 1.17
C ASP A 12 3.88 12.34 2.21
N VAL A 13 4.72 11.35 2.50
CA VAL A 13 4.43 10.28 3.46
C VAL A 13 4.95 10.66 4.85
N GLU A 14 4.04 10.87 5.80
CA GLU A 14 4.38 11.06 7.21
C GLU A 14 4.99 9.78 7.82
N ALA A 15 4.36 8.63 7.56
CA ALA A 15 4.80 7.35 8.06
C ALA A 15 4.54 6.21 7.06
N PHE A 16 5.50 5.29 6.96
CA PHE A 16 5.34 4.03 6.26
C PHE A 16 5.65 2.88 7.21
N THR A 17 4.67 2.03 7.48
CA THR A 17 4.81 0.94 8.46
C THR A 17 4.69 -0.42 7.78
N LEU A 18 5.67 -1.29 8.03
CA LEU A 18 5.58 -2.70 7.69
C LEU A 18 5.16 -3.48 8.93
N ILE A 19 3.93 -3.99 8.93
CA ILE A 19 3.38 -4.78 10.03
C ILE A 19 3.51 -6.27 9.65
N PRO A 20 4.35 -7.06 10.35
CA PRO A 20 4.38 -8.50 10.14
C PRO A 20 3.02 -9.11 10.45
N SER A 21 2.52 -9.96 9.55
CA SER A 21 1.27 -10.68 9.73
C SER A 21 1.47 -12.16 9.42
N SER A 22 0.60 -13.00 9.98
CA SER A 22 0.52 -14.43 9.69
C SER A 22 -0.62 -14.75 8.71
N GLY A 23 -0.75 -16.03 8.36
CA GLY A 23 -1.89 -16.54 7.57
C GLY A 23 -1.86 -16.18 6.08
N GLY A 24 -0.69 -15.84 5.53
CA GLY A 24 -0.55 -15.46 4.12
C GLY A 24 -1.24 -14.14 3.74
N ARG A 25 -1.63 -13.36 4.75
CA ARG A 25 -2.22 -12.02 4.61
C ARG A 25 -1.19 -11.05 4.05
N PHE A 26 -1.63 -10.28 3.08
CA PHE A 26 -0.93 -9.10 2.62
C PHE A 26 -1.99 -8.04 2.36
N GLU A 27 -1.95 -6.97 3.14
CA GLU A 27 -2.93 -5.89 3.09
C GLU A 27 -2.20 -4.57 2.95
N VAL A 28 -2.78 -3.67 2.17
CA VAL A 28 -2.31 -2.30 2.03
C VAL A 28 -3.42 -1.41 2.53
N THR A 29 -3.09 -0.58 3.52
CA THR A 29 -3.99 0.41 4.07
C THR A 29 -3.41 1.81 3.89
N LEU A 30 -4.27 2.77 3.58
CA LEU A 30 -3.93 4.20 3.49
C LEU A 30 -4.76 4.95 4.52
N ASP A 31 -4.11 5.59 5.49
CA ASP A 31 -4.76 6.27 6.62
C ASP A 31 -5.80 5.40 7.35
N GLY A 32 -5.53 4.10 7.47
CA GLY A 32 -6.42 3.11 8.09
C GLY A 32 -7.51 2.55 7.16
N GLU A 33 -7.66 3.07 5.94
CA GLU A 33 -8.58 2.55 4.93
C GLU A 33 -7.94 1.41 4.14
N LEU A 34 -8.61 0.25 4.06
CA LEU A 34 -8.12 -0.89 3.28
C LEU A 34 -8.28 -0.62 1.78
N ILE A 35 -7.14 -0.52 1.08
CA ILE A 35 -7.12 -0.29 -0.37
C ILE A 35 -6.76 -1.56 -1.16
N TYR A 36 -6.19 -2.58 -0.50
CA TYR A 36 -5.93 -3.88 -1.13
C TYR A 36 -5.86 -5.01 -0.11
N SER A 37 -6.39 -6.19 -0.46
CA SER A 37 -6.20 -7.43 0.31
C SER A 37 -5.90 -8.63 -0.59
N LYS A 38 -4.75 -9.26 -0.37
CA LYS A 38 -4.37 -10.51 -1.06
C LYS A 38 -5.33 -11.67 -0.76
N ILE A 39 -5.98 -11.67 0.40
CA ILE A 39 -6.94 -12.74 0.73
C ILE A 39 -8.19 -12.60 -0.15
N GLN A 40 -8.64 -11.36 -0.39
CA GLN A 40 -9.79 -11.07 -1.24
C GLN A 40 -9.46 -11.32 -2.72
N GLU A 41 -8.32 -10.78 -3.18
CA GLU A 41 -7.90 -10.84 -4.59
C GLU A 41 -7.21 -12.16 -4.97
N LYS A 42 -6.84 -12.99 -4.00
CA LYS A 42 -6.12 -14.26 -4.16
C LYS A 42 -4.77 -14.14 -4.90
N ARG A 43 -4.19 -12.94 -4.96
CA ARG A 43 -2.88 -12.65 -5.55
C ARG A 43 -2.22 -11.47 -4.85
N PHE A 44 -0.95 -11.21 -5.18
CA PHE A 44 -0.29 -9.97 -4.76
C PHE A 44 -0.69 -8.81 -5.68
N PRO A 45 -0.70 -7.58 -5.16
CA PRO A 45 -0.97 -6.41 -5.98
C PRO A 45 0.22 -6.09 -6.88
N GLU A 46 -0.06 -5.52 -8.04
CA GLU A 46 0.91 -4.78 -8.83
C GLU A 46 0.99 -3.32 -8.35
N TYR A 47 2.12 -2.65 -8.58
CA TYR A 47 2.30 -1.26 -8.14
C TYR A 47 1.24 -0.31 -8.72
N GLY A 48 0.84 -0.53 -9.98
CA GLY A 48 -0.18 0.27 -10.66
C GLY A 48 -1.58 0.16 -10.07
N GLU A 49 -1.84 -0.84 -9.21
CA GLU A 49 -3.12 -0.97 -8.48
C GLU A 49 -3.12 -0.14 -7.19
N ILE A 50 -1.95 0.13 -6.61
CA ILE A 50 -1.82 0.88 -5.36
C ILE A 50 -1.56 2.35 -5.61
N GLU A 51 -0.73 2.68 -6.61
CA GLU A 51 -0.30 4.05 -6.90
C GLU A 51 -1.45 5.06 -7.08
N PRO A 52 -2.56 4.76 -7.78
CA PRO A 52 -3.64 5.72 -7.95
C PRO A 52 -4.29 6.15 -6.63
N HIS A 53 -4.41 5.23 -5.66
CA HIS A 53 -4.96 5.55 -4.34
C HIS A 53 -4.05 6.53 -3.57
N LEU A 54 -2.74 6.36 -3.69
CA LEU A 54 -1.76 7.26 -3.07
C LEU A 54 -1.82 8.66 -3.68
N LYS A 55 -1.90 8.76 -5.03
CA LYS A 55 -1.97 10.06 -5.73
C LYS A 55 -3.20 10.88 -5.35
N ASN A 56 -4.36 10.23 -5.19
CA ASN A 56 -5.61 10.92 -4.85
C ASN A 56 -5.58 11.59 -3.47
N LYS A 57 -4.74 11.12 -2.55
CA LYS A 57 -4.64 11.62 -1.17
C LYS A 57 -3.63 12.76 -0.98
N VAL A 58 -2.75 12.97 -1.97
CA VAL A 58 -1.61 13.92 -1.91
C VAL A 58 -1.90 15.21 -2.72
N SER A 59 -3.15 15.45 -3.13
CA SER A 59 -3.55 16.69 -3.84
C SER A 59 -3.84 17.85 -2.90
#